data_AF-A0A183BAC9-F1
#
_entry.id   AF-A0A183BAC9-F1
#
_cell.length_a   1.000
_cell.length_b   1.000
_cell.length_c   1.000
_cell.angle_alpha   90.00
_cell.angle_beta   90.00
_cell.angle_gamma   90.00
#
_symmetry.space_group_name_H-M   'P 1'
#
loop_
_entity.id
_entity.type
_entity.pdbx_description
1 polymer ?
#
loop_
_entity_poly.entity_id
_entity_poly.type
_entity_poly.pdbx_seq_one_letter_code
_entity_poly.pdbx_strand_id
1 'polypeptide(L)' 'LVEEPLDLIRLSLDERIYVKMKHNRELRGTLHAFDSHLNMILGNAEETVTTLEIDEETFEEVYKVCSVFSPFILF' A
#
# COMPACT_ATOMS: atom_id res chain seq x y z
N LEU A 1 -25.28 11.81 6.49
CA LEU A 1 -24.72 10.78 7.36
C LEU A 1 -23.67 10.05 6.52
N VAL A 2 -22.49 9.77 7.07
CA VAL A 2 -21.61 8.77 6.45
C VAL A 2 -22.26 7.43 6.76
N GLU A 3 -22.87 6.79 5.77
CA GLU A 3 -23.67 5.58 6.00
C GLU A 3 -22.88 4.31 5.67
N GLU A 4 -21.89 4.39 4.79
CA GLU A 4 -21.09 3.24 4.37
C GLU A 4 -19.58 3.48 4.52
N PRO A 5 -18.78 2.43 4.77
CA PRO A 5 -17.31 2.55 4.87
C PRO A 5 -16.66 3.19 3.63
N LEU A 6 -17.24 3.01 2.45
CA LEU A 6 -16.76 3.61 1.20
C LEU A 6 -16.93 5.13 1.16
N ASP A 7 -17.93 5.68 1.86
CA ASP A 7 -18.13 7.13 1.92
C ASP A 7 -17.01 7.82 2.69
N LEU A 8 -16.38 7.14 3.66
CA LEU A 8 -15.18 7.64 4.34
C LEU A 8 -13.99 7.73 3.38
N ILE A 9 -13.81 6.74 2.51
CA ILE A 9 -12.71 6.74 1.52
C ILE A 9 -12.90 7.89 0.52
N ARG A 10 -14.13 8.24 0.16
CA ARG A 10 -14.42 9.41 -0.71
C ARG A 10 -13.90 10.72 -0.12
N LEU A 11 -13.92 10.86 1.21
CA LEU A 11 -13.41 12.06 1.89
C LEU A 11 -11.89 12.19 1.80
N SER A 12 -11.18 11.09 1.50
CA SER A 12 -9.72 11.05 1.37
C SER A 12 -9.22 11.15 -0.08
N LEU A 13 -10.09 11.49 -1.04
CA LEU A 13 -9.66 11.85 -2.39
C LEU A 13 -8.71 13.07 -2.33
N ASP A 14 -7.65 13.03 -3.15
CA ASP A 14 -6.53 13.98 -3.17
C ASP A 14 -5.69 14.04 -1.88
N GLU A 15 -5.95 13.16 -0.90
CA GLU A 15 -5.11 13.02 0.30
C GLU A 15 -4.09 11.88 0.17
N ARG A 16 -3.01 11.97 0.95
CA ARG A 16 -2.02 10.89 1.06
C ARG A 16 -2.55 9.79 1.97
N ILE A 17 -2.71 8.59 1.44
CA ILE A 17 -3.21 7.42 2.15
C ILE A 17 -2.09 6.38 2.39
N TYR A 18 -2.33 5.51 3.37
CA TYR A 18 -1.53 4.32 3.63
C TYR A 18 -2.41 3.08 3.41
N VAL A 19 -1.96 2.17 2.53
CA VAL A 19 -2.68 0.95 2.18
C VAL A 19 -1.81 -0.24 2.52
N LYS A 20 -2.27 -1.07 3.46
CA LYS A 20 -1.64 -2.35 3.76
C LYS A 20 -2.19 -3.43 2.81
N MET A 21 -1.32 -3.92 1.94
CA MET A 21 -1.64 -4.97 0.97
C MET A 21 -1.38 -6.35 1.57
N LYS A 22 -1.87 -7.39 0.89
CA LYS A 22 -1.49 -8.78 1.19
C LYS A 22 0.00 -9.00 0.87
N HIS A 23 0.60 -10.05 1.43
CA HIS A 23 1.99 -10.46 1.18
C HIS A 23 3.04 -9.43 1.64
N ASN A 24 2.84 -8.82 2.81
CA ASN A 24 3.80 -7.88 3.43
C ASN A 24 4.19 -6.70 2.52
N ARG A 25 3.23 -6.27 1.70
CA ARG A 25 3.36 -5.12 0.82
C ARG A 25 2.56 -3.96 1.40
N GLU A 26 3.10 -2.77 1.30
CA GLU A 26 2.49 -1.53 1.78
C GLU A 26 2.61 -0.48 0.67
N LEU A 27 1.57 0.33 0.49
CA LEU A 27 1.56 1.44 -0.47
C LEU A 27 1.30 2.75 0.29
N ARG A 28 2.04 3.79 -0.08
CA ARG A 28 1.85 5.17 0.40
C ARG A 28 1.80 6.11 -0.77
N GLY A 29 0.69 6.78 -1.00
CA GLY A 29 0.54 7.68 -2.15
C GLY A 29 -0.71 8.53 -2.05
N THR A 30 -0.88 9.46 -2.99
CA THR A 30 -2.07 10.31 -3.08
C THR A 30 -3.20 9.56 -3.77
N LEU A 31 -4.37 9.46 -3.13
CA LEU A 31 -5.53 8.80 -3.70
C LEU A 31 -6.21 9.67 -4.77
N HIS A 32 -6.04 9.34 -6.05
CA HIS A 32 -6.69 10.07 -7.14
C HIS A 32 -8.08 9.52 -7.49
N ALA A 33 -8.27 8.20 -7.40
CA ALA A 33 -9.54 7.55 -7.70
C ALA A 33 -9.64 6.17 -7.06
N PHE A 34 -10.86 5.68 -6.89
CA PHE A 34 -11.15 4.31 -6.49
C PHE A 34 -12.53 3.87 -7.00
N ASP A 35 -12.82 2.57 -6.92
CA ASP A 35 -14.12 1.99 -7.27
C ASP A 35 -14.73 1.13 -6.13
N SER A 36 -15.88 0.51 -6.39
CA SER A 36 -16.56 -0.36 -5.41
C SER A 36 -15.79 -1.64 -5.05
N HIS A 37 -14.80 -2.03 -5.84
CA HIS A 37 -13.94 -3.19 -5.59
C HIS A 37 -12.67 -2.82 -4.81
N LEU A 38 -12.49 -1.54 -4.47
CA LEU A 38 -11.28 -0.98 -3.85
C LEU A 38 -10.05 -1.08 -4.76
N ASN A 39 -10.25 -1.14 -6.08
CA ASN A 39 -9.17 -0.81 -7.00
C ASN A 39 -8.85 0.68 -6.79
N MET A 40 -7.57 1.05 -6.68
CA MET A 40 -7.19 2.45 -6.42
C MET A 40 -6.13 2.93 -7.39
N ILE A 41 -6.25 4.21 -7.78
CA ILE A 41 -5.21 4.94 -8.50
C ILE A 41 -4.48 5.83 -7.51
N LEU A 42 -3.21 5.50 -7.26
CA LEU A 42 -2.33 6.30 -6.41
C LEU A 42 -1.32 7.07 -7.26
N GLY A 43 -1.21 8.37 -7.01
CA GLY A 43 -0.13 9.22 -7.51
C GLY A 43 1.04 9.29 -6.53
N ASN A 44 2.27 9.46 -7.07
CA ASN A 44 3.51 9.56 -6.30
C ASN A 44 3.62 8.44 -5.24
N ALA A 45 3.32 7.21 -5.66
CA ALA A 45 3.18 6.07 -4.79
C ALA A 45 4.56 5.48 -4.43
N GLU A 46 4.78 5.26 -3.14
CA GLU A 46 5.87 4.46 -2.61
C GLU A 46 5.32 3.08 -2.24
N GLU A 47 5.90 2.05 -2.83
CA GLU A 47 5.62 0.65 -2.52
C GLU A 47 6.74 0.07 -1.67
N THR A 48 6.39 -0.52 -0.54
CA THR A 48 7.33 -1.19 0.37
C THR A 48 6.99 -2.67 0.46
N VAL A 49 7.97 -3.55 0.26
CA VAL A 49 7.83 -5.01 0.41
C VAL A 49 8.78 -5.49 1.50
N THR A 50 8.25 -6.21 2.49
CA THR A 50 9.04 -6.81 3.57
C THR A 50 9.16 -8.32 3.39
N THR A 51 10.39 -8.83 3.27
CA THR A 51 10.69 -10.26 3.16
C THR A 51 11.47 -10.73 4.38
N LEU A 52 11.12 -11.92 4.88
CA LEU A 52 11.86 -12.61 5.92
C LEU A 52 12.75 -13.65 5.25
N GLU A 53 14.06 -13.50 5.40
CA GLU A 53 15.05 -14.48 4.96
C GLU A 53 15.61 -15.17 6.21
N ILE A 54 15.74 -16.49 6.13
CA ILE A 54 16.35 -17.30 7.20
C ILE A 54 17.69 -17.77 6.67
N ASP A 55 18.76 -17.45 7.38
CA ASP A 55 20.08 -17.98 7.07
C ASP A 55 20.13 -19.48 7.42
N GLU A 56 20.47 -20.33 6.45
CA GLU A 56 20.40 -21.79 6.60
C GLU A 56 21.46 -22.36 7.56
N GLU A 57 22.55 -21.64 7.81
CA GLU A 57 23.66 -22.09 8.66
C GLU A 57 23.49 -21.63 10.11
N THR A 58 23.06 -20.38 10.29
CA THR A 58 22.97 -19.73 11.60
C THR A 58 21.56 -19.70 12.16
N PHE A 59 20.54 -20.00 11.35
CA PHE A 59 19.11 -19.86 11.66
C PHE A 59 18.70 -18.44 12.07
N GLU A 60 19.50 -17.43 11.70
CA GLU A 60 19.17 -16.03 11.96
C GLU A 60 18.04 -15.55 11.02
N GLU A 61 17.06 -14.83 11.59
CA GLU A 61 15.98 -14.19 10.85
C GLU A 61 16.38 -12.77 10.42
N VAL A 62 16.49 -12.54 9.11
CA VAL A 62 16.82 -11.24 8.53
C VAL A 62 15.58 -10.65 7.84
N TYR A 63 15.10 -9.52 8.36
CA TYR A 63 14.06 -8.73 7.70
C TYR A 63 14.68 -7.82 6.64
N LYS A 64 14.34 -8.05 5.38
CA LYS A 64 14.69 -7.13 4.29
C LYS A 64 13.49 -6.30 3.89
N VAL A 65 13.71 -5.01 3.76
CA VAL A 65 12.70 -4.04 3.32
C VAL A 65 13.17 -3.41 2.01
N CYS A 66 12.36 -3.53 0.97
CA CYS A 66 12.61 -2.93 -0.33
C CYS A 66 11.51 -1.92 -0.64
N SER A 67 11.89 -0.67 -0.94
CA SER A 67 10.95 0.38 -1.37
C SER A 67 11.18 0.76 -2.83
N VAL A 68 10.09 0.90 -3.60
CA VAL A 68 10.09 1.34 -5.00
C VAL A 68 9.14 2.53 -5.14
N PHE A 69 9.58 3.56 -5.86
CA PHE A 69 8.75 4.74 -6.16
C PHE A 69 8.16 4.64 -7.55
N SER A 70 6.85 4.89 -7.67
CA SER A 70 6.14 4.98 -8.94
C SER A 70 5.36 6.29 -9.04
N PRO A 71 5.43 7.02 -10.17
CA PRO A 71 4.63 8.23 -10.37
C PRO A 71 3.12 7.94 -10.34
N PHE A 72 2.71 6.77 -10.85
CA PHE A 72 1.32 6.28 -10.78
C PHE A 72 1.29 4.77 -10.57
N ILE A 73 0.39 4.30 -9.73
CA ILE A 73 0.10 2.88 -9.53
C ILE A 73 -1.42 2.68 -9.59
N LEU A 74 -1.83 1.65 -10.33
CA LEU A 74 -3.17 1.06 -10.26
C LEU A 74 -3.01 -0.33 -9.66
N PHE A 75 -3.79 -0.66 -8.64
CA PHE A 75 -3.83 -1.98 -8.05
C PHE A 75 -5.27 -2.45 -7.81
#